data_AF-A0A8T5LBQ9-F1
#
_entry.id   AF-A0A8T5LBQ9-F1
#
_cell.length_a   1.000
_cell.length_b   1.000
_cell.length_c   1.000
_cell.angle_alpha   90.00
_cell.angle_beta   90.00
_cell.angle_gamma   90.00
#
_symmetry.space_group_name_H-M   'P 1'
#
loop_
_entity.id
_entity.type
_entity.pdbx_description
1 polymer ?
#
loop_
_entity_poly.entity_id
_entity_poly.type
_entity_poly.pdbx_seq_one_letter_code
_entity_poly.pdbx_strand_id
1 'polypeptide(L)'
;MVEIFKKNLDGWIKEKKIDIPKGKFEGAIINYDYQGHKFGNKFLVGDTGGFTSGLTGKGIYSARLSGQEIAKIILNPKYVPKKLNHLLKIKAKHESLLKLFEFSGPLREVEYEALVLLVKNNFFKKEFLEIVS
;
A
#
# COMPACT_ATOMS: atom_id res chain seq x y z
N MET A 1 -9.90 -12.20 11.14
CA MET A 1 -8.56 -11.62 11.37
C MET A 1 -8.63 -10.13 11.70
N VAL A 2 -9.28 -9.31 10.87
CA VAL A 2 -9.45 -7.85 11.14
C VAL A 2 -10.19 -7.56 12.45
N GLU A 3 -11.23 -8.31 12.79
CA GLU A 3 -11.96 -8.14 14.06
C GLU A 3 -11.11 -8.41 15.31
N ILE A 4 -10.19 -9.38 15.23
CA ILE A 4 -9.28 -9.71 16.35
C ILE A 4 -8.32 -8.54 16.58
N PHE A 5 -7.75 -7.99 15.50
CA PHE A 5 -6.88 -6.82 15.59
C PHE A 5 -7.59 -5.61 16.17
N LYS A 6 -8.82 -5.33 15.70
CA LYS A 6 -9.63 -4.23 16.22
C LYS A 6 -9.90 -4.39 17.72
N LYS A 7 -10.34 -5.59 18.13
CA LYS A 7 -10.61 -5.89 19.55
C LYS A 7 -9.36 -5.73 20.44
N ASN A 8 -8.21 -6.18 19.95
CA ASN A 8 -6.95 -6.04 20.69
C ASN A 8 -6.50 -4.59 20.80
N LEU A 9 -6.62 -3.83 19.71
CA LEU A 9 -6.32 -2.41 19.70
C LEU A 9 -7.25 -1.64 20.65
N ASP A 10 -8.56 -1.90 20.59
CA ASP A 10 -9.55 -1.28 21.47
C ASP A 10 -9.26 -1.60 22.95
N GLY A 11 -8.84 -2.83 23.25
CA GLY A 11 -8.41 -3.24 24.59
C GLY A 11 -7.17 -2.48 25.06
N TRP A 12 -6.15 -2.39 24.20
CA TRP A 12 -4.92 -1.67 24.49
C TRP A 12 -5.16 -0.16 24.71
N ILE A 13 -6.00 0.47 23.89
CA ILE A 13 -6.37 1.89 24.04
C ILE A 13 -7.06 2.15 25.38
N LYS A 14 -8.00 1.27 25.77
CA LYS A 14 -8.68 1.35 27.07
C LYS A 14 -7.71 1.19 28.24
N GLU A 15 -6.80 0.22 28.16
CA GLU A 15 -5.75 0.00 29.16
C GLU A 15 -4.85 1.23 29.32
N LYS A 16 -4.46 1.85 28.20
CA LYS A 16 -3.62 3.07 28.19
C LYS A 16 -4.39 4.36 28.50
N LYS A 17 -5.71 4.29 28.73
CA LYS A 17 -6.60 5.44 28.99
C LYS A 17 -6.45 6.54 27.92
N ILE A 18 -6.26 6.15 26.67
CA ILE A 18 -6.13 7.09 25.56
C ILE A 18 -7.53 7.55 25.14
N ASP A 19 -7.80 8.85 25.24
CA ASP A 19 -9.03 9.48 24.79
C ASP A 19 -8.97 9.70 23.27
N ILE A 20 -9.48 8.74 22.48
CA ILE A 20 -9.46 8.85 21.01
C ILE A 20 -10.23 10.09 20.52
N PRO A 21 -11.47 10.39 20.98
CA PRO A 21 -12.19 11.59 20.52
C PRO A 21 -11.44 12.90 20.72
N LYS A 22 -10.62 13.00 21.77
CA LYS A 22 -9.78 14.18 22.04
C LYS A 22 -8.33 14.03 21.55
N GLY A 23 -8.01 12.92 20.91
CA GLY A 23 -6.68 12.63 20.40
C GLY A 23 -6.33 13.54 19.23
N LYS A 24 -5.09 14.04 19.21
CA LYS A 24 -4.53 14.68 18.01
C LYS A 24 -4.03 13.59 17.08
N PHE A 25 -4.71 13.40 15.95
CA PHE A 25 -4.28 12.44 14.94
C PHE A 25 -3.12 13.02 14.13
N GLU A 26 -2.04 12.25 14.04
CA GLU A 26 -0.85 12.59 13.27
C GLU A 26 -0.59 11.48 12.24
N GLY A 27 -0.22 11.88 11.02
CA GLY A 27 0.16 10.98 9.95
C GLY A 27 1.59 11.24 9.52
N ALA A 28 2.36 10.18 9.30
CA ALA A 28 3.68 10.28 8.70
C ALA A 28 3.57 10.22 7.17
N ILE A 29 4.37 11.03 6.48
CA ILE A 29 4.52 10.94 5.04
C ILE A 29 5.31 9.66 4.73
N ILE A 30 4.81 8.87 3.79
CA ILE A 30 5.45 7.64 3.33
C ILE A 30 5.88 7.80 1.89
N ASN A 31 7.06 7.29 1.55
CA ASN A 31 7.51 7.24 0.17
C ASN A 31 6.87 6.06 -0.58
N TYR A 32 6.36 6.33 -1.78
CA TYR A 32 5.82 5.34 -2.71
C TYR A 32 6.54 5.35 -4.07
N ASP A 33 7.48 6.26 -4.29
CA ASP A 33 8.20 6.36 -5.55
C ASP A 33 9.32 5.31 -5.61
N TYR A 34 9.10 4.28 -6.45
CA TYR A 34 10.02 3.17 -6.59
C TYR A 34 11.04 3.46 -7.69
N GLN A 35 12.29 3.71 -7.29
CA GLN A 35 13.41 4.02 -8.19
C GLN A 35 14.44 2.88 -8.30
N GLY A 36 14.11 1.71 -7.73
CA GLY A 36 15.03 0.58 -7.59
C GLY A 36 15.31 0.23 -6.14
N HIS A 37 15.79 -0.99 -5.90
CA HIS A 37 16.01 -1.52 -4.55
C HIS A 37 17.46 -1.93 -4.25
N LYS A 38 18.36 -1.84 -5.24
CA LYS A 38 19.77 -2.20 -5.11
C LYS A 38 20.63 -1.10 -5.72
N PHE A 39 21.48 -0.51 -4.88
CA PHE A 39 22.41 0.56 -5.25
C PHE A 39 23.81 0.17 -4.76
N GLY A 40 24.55 -0.58 -5.58
CA GLY A 40 25.81 -1.20 -5.18
C GLY A 40 25.59 -2.21 -4.06
N ASN A 41 26.16 -1.94 -2.88
CA ASN A 41 26.00 -2.75 -1.66
C ASN A 41 24.88 -2.24 -0.72
N LYS A 42 24.12 -1.21 -1.12
CA LYS A 42 23.00 -0.67 -0.34
C LYS A 42 21.69 -1.20 -0.90
N PHE A 43 20.77 -1.56 -0.01
CA PHE A 43 19.45 -2.06 -0.37
C PHE A 43 18.37 -1.28 0.38
N LEU A 44 17.29 -0.96 -0.32
CA LEU A 44 16.14 -0.25 0.26
C LEU A 44 14.94 -1.19 0.31
N VAL A 45 14.17 -1.12 1.40
CA VAL A 45 12.99 -1.98 1.65
C VAL A 45 11.82 -1.11 2.13
N GLY A 46 10.60 -1.63 2.02
CA GLY A 46 9.40 -0.92 2.47
C GLY A 46 9.21 0.44 1.83
N ASP A 47 8.71 1.40 2.61
CA ASP A 47 8.48 2.78 2.17
C ASP A 47 9.78 3.48 1.77
N THR A 48 10.90 3.24 2.45
CA THR A 48 12.20 3.81 2.04
C THR A 48 12.63 3.38 0.64
N GLY A 49 12.28 2.14 0.23
CA GLY A 49 12.48 1.65 -1.13
C GLY A 49 11.36 2.02 -2.09
N GLY A 50 10.36 2.76 -1.64
CA GLY A 50 9.20 3.14 -2.43
C GLY A 50 8.24 1.99 -2.70
N PHE A 51 8.28 0.85 -1.98
CA PHE A 51 7.45 -0.32 -2.29
C PHE A 51 5.97 -0.17 -1.90
N THR A 52 5.61 0.89 -1.19
CA THR A 52 4.24 1.20 -0.82
C THR A 52 3.41 1.53 -2.06
N SER A 53 2.15 1.09 -2.09
CA SER A 53 1.21 1.48 -3.14
C SER A 53 0.77 2.94 -2.94
N GLY A 54 1.01 3.80 -3.93
CA GLY A 54 0.52 5.19 -3.90
C GLY A 54 -1.01 5.28 -3.89
N LEU A 55 -1.70 4.32 -4.52
CA LEU A 55 -3.17 4.29 -4.58
C LEU A 55 -3.82 3.90 -3.25
N THR A 56 -3.27 2.89 -2.57
CA THR A 56 -3.91 2.31 -1.37
C THR A 56 -3.26 2.71 -0.06
N GLY A 57 -2.04 3.27 -0.09
CA GLY A 57 -1.23 3.57 1.09
C GLY A 57 -0.79 2.35 1.89
N LYS A 58 -1.07 1.12 1.42
CA LYS A 58 -0.71 -0.12 2.14
C LYS A 58 0.80 -0.37 2.10
N GLY A 59 1.47 -0.09 3.22
CA GLY A 59 2.92 -0.25 3.38
C GLY A 59 3.38 -1.49 4.15
N ILE A 60 2.54 -2.06 5.04
CA ILE A 60 3.00 -3.12 5.97
C ILE A 60 3.37 -4.42 5.22
N TYR A 61 2.50 -4.89 4.32
CA TYR A 61 2.76 -6.10 3.55
C TYR A 61 3.96 -5.92 2.62
N SER A 62 4.05 -4.78 1.94
CA SER A 62 5.15 -4.46 1.02
C SER A 62 6.48 -4.34 1.76
N ALA A 63 6.51 -3.70 2.94
CA ALA A 63 7.69 -3.63 3.80
C ALA A 63 8.18 -5.01 4.24
N ARG A 64 7.27 -5.86 4.73
CA ARG A 64 7.62 -7.23 5.13
C ARG A 64 8.12 -8.07 3.95
N LEU A 65 7.42 -8.04 2.82
CA LEU A 65 7.75 -8.86 1.65
C LEU A 65 9.07 -8.41 1.01
N SER A 66 9.26 -7.09 0.82
CA SER A 66 10.50 -6.55 0.27
C SER A 66 11.70 -6.86 1.17
N GLY A 67 11.57 -6.71 2.51
CA GLY A 67 12.61 -7.13 3.44
C GLY A 67 13.01 -8.60 3.31
N GLN A 68 12.02 -9.49 3.22
CA GLN A 68 12.26 -10.93 3.06
C GLN A 68 12.94 -11.28 1.73
N GLU A 69 12.48 -10.70 0.61
CA GLU A 69 13.03 -11.00 -0.70
C GLU A 69 14.44 -10.40 -0.87
N ILE A 70 14.67 -9.19 -0.35
CA ILE A 70 16.00 -8.54 -0.40
C ILE A 70 17.00 -9.27 0.48
N ALA A 71 16.60 -9.76 1.67
CA ALA A 71 17.48 -10.60 2.49
C ALA A 71 17.96 -11.84 1.72
N LYS A 72 17.10 -12.47 0.92
CA LYS A 72 17.50 -13.60 0.06
C LYS A 72 18.46 -13.20 -1.06
N ILE A 73 18.29 -12.01 -1.65
CA ILE A 73 19.22 -11.45 -2.64
C ILE A 73 20.61 -11.24 -2.02
N ILE A 74 20.65 -10.73 -0.79
CA ILE A 74 21.91 -10.52 -0.05
C ILE A 74 22.61 -11.85 0.21
N LEU A 75 21.87 -12.87 0.68
CA LEU A 75 22.43 -14.20 0.97
C LEU A 75 22.85 -14.96 -0.29
N ASN A 76 22.13 -14.78 -1.40
CA ASN A 76 22.42 -15.42 -2.67
C ASN A 76 22.21 -14.44 -3.83
N PRO A 77 23.29 -13.84 -4.38
CA PRO A 77 23.20 -12.89 -5.50
C PRO A 77 22.60 -13.46 -6.78
N LYS A 78 22.54 -14.79 -6.94
CA LYS A 78 21.89 -15.47 -8.09
C LYS A 78 20.39 -15.71 -7.86
N TYR A 79 19.86 -15.36 -6.69
CA TYR A 79 18.44 -15.51 -6.37
C TYR A 79 17.57 -14.59 -7.22
N VAL A 80 16.47 -15.14 -7.75
CA VAL A 80 15.47 -14.38 -8.52
C VAL A 80 14.25 -14.12 -7.64
N PRO A 81 13.98 -12.85 -7.26
CA PRO A 81 12.94 -12.51 -6.28
C PRO A 81 11.54 -12.45 -6.92
N LYS A 82 10.96 -13.63 -7.19
CA LYS A 82 9.66 -13.75 -7.88
C LYS A 82 8.53 -12.99 -7.18
N LYS A 83 8.50 -12.99 -5.84
CA LYS A 83 7.44 -12.32 -5.09
C LYS A 83 7.61 -10.80 -5.10
N LEU A 84 8.86 -10.33 -5.05
CA LEU A 84 9.18 -8.91 -5.21
C LEU A 84 8.75 -8.39 -6.59
N ASN A 85 9.07 -9.15 -7.64
CA ASN A 85 8.67 -8.80 -9.01
C ASN A 85 7.14 -8.75 -9.16
N HIS A 86 6.42 -9.68 -8.51
CA HIS A 86 4.96 -9.67 -8.50
C HIS A 86 4.40 -8.44 -7.78
N LEU A 87 4.95 -8.10 -6.60
CA LEU A 87 4.59 -6.89 -5.86
C LEU A 87 4.76 -5.63 -6.74
N LEU A 88 5.90 -5.51 -7.43
CA LEU A 88 6.17 -4.37 -8.32
C LEU A 88 5.19 -4.28 -9.49
N LYS A 89 4.73 -5.42 -10.04
CA LYS A 89 3.70 -5.43 -11.09
C LYS A 89 2.35 -4.93 -10.58
N ILE A 90 1.94 -5.33 -9.37
CA ILE A 90 0.70 -4.85 -8.75
C ILE A 90 0.80 -3.34 -8.51
N LYS A 91 1.91 -2.90 -7.91
CA LYS A 91 2.18 -1.50 -7.66
C LYS A 91 2.15 -0.65 -8.93
N ALA A 92 2.78 -1.10 -10.02
CA ALA A 92 2.77 -0.39 -11.29
C ALA A 92 1.34 -0.17 -11.81
N LYS A 93 0.43 -1.15 -11.63
CA LYS A 93 -1.00 -0.97 -11.96
C LYS A 93 -1.65 0.09 -11.09
N HIS A 94 -1.39 0.07 -9.78
CA HIS A 94 -1.90 1.08 -8.84
C HIS A 94 -1.44 2.49 -9.22
N GLU A 95 -0.18 2.64 -9.62
CA GLU A 95 0.37 3.94 -10.02
C GLU A 95 -0.15 4.42 -11.37
N SER A 96 -0.37 3.52 -12.32
CA SER A 96 -1.04 3.87 -13.57
C SER A 96 -2.47 4.37 -13.32
N LEU A 97 -3.22 3.72 -12.42
CA LEU A 97 -4.56 4.16 -12.03
C LEU A 97 -4.51 5.52 -11.31
N LEU A 98 -3.56 5.70 -10.39
CA LEU A 98 -3.38 6.97 -9.68
C LEU A 98 -3.08 8.10 -10.67
N LYS A 99 -2.18 7.88 -11.64
CA LYS A 99 -1.88 8.84 -12.70
C LYS A 99 -3.12 9.17 -13.53
N LEU A 100 -3.95 8.20 -13.90
CA LEU A 100 -5.20 8.47 -14.61
C LEU A 100 -6.10 9.44 -13.83
N PHE A 101 -6.27 9.23 -12.52
CA PHE A 101 -7.03 10.14 -11.65
C PHE A 101 -6.38 11.51 -11.44
N GLU A 102 -5.04 11.58 -11.49
CA GLU A 102 -4.31 12.83 -11.41
C GLU A 102 -4.48 13.65 -12.69
N PHE A 103 -4.38 13.02 -13.87
CA PHE A 103 -4.42 13.67 -15.18
C PHE A 103 -5.81 14.08 -15.65
N SER A 104 -6.88 13.63 -15.00
CA SER A 104 -8.25 13.89 -15.44
C SER A 104 -8.74 15.33 -15.29
N GLY A 105 -8.00 16.20 -14.60
CA GLY A 105 -8.24 17.64 -14.61
C GLY A 105 -9.70 18.01 -14.27
N PRO A 106 -10.40 18.81 -15.12
CA PRO A 106 -11.81 19.19 -14.88
C PRO A 106 -12.80 18.02 -14.89
N LEU A 107 -12.44 16.85 -15.43
CA LEU A 107 -13.29 15.66 -15.47
C LEU A 107 -13.24 14.84 -14.18
N ARG A 108 -12.42 15.26 -13.19
CA ARG A 108 -12.21 14.54 -11.94
C ARG A 108 -13.50 14.33 -11.14
N GLU A 109 -14.46 15.26 -11.20
CA GLU A 109 -15.78 15.09 -10.55
C GLU A 109 -16.58 13.94 -11.19
N VAL A 110 -16.62 13.90 -12.53
CA VAL A 110 -17.32 12.84 -13.27
C VAL A 110 -16.66 11.48 -13.02
N GLU A 111 -15.34 11.43 -12.97
CA GLU A 111 -14.61 10.21 -12.61
C GLU A 111 -14.92 9.74 -11.20
N TYR A 112 -14.93 10.64 -10.21
CA TYR A 112 -15.24 10.31 -8.82
C TYR A 112 -16.66 9.77 -8.69
N GLU A 113 -17.64 10.41 -9.32
CA GLU A 113 -19.03 9.94 -9.32
C GLU A 113 -19.17 8.59 -10.01
N ALA A 114 -18.51 8.39 -11.16
CA ALA A 114 -18.49 7.11 -11.85
C ALA A 114 -17.85 6.01 -11.00
N LEU A 115 -16.77 6.31 -10.29
CA LEU A 115 -16.11 5.40 -9.33
C LEU A 115 -17.05 5.02 -8.18
N VAL A 116 -17.72 6.02 -7.59
CA VAL A 116 -18.70 5.79 -6.51
C VAL A 116 -19.88 4.94 -7.00
N LEU A 117 -20.37 5.18 -8.22
CA LEU A 117 -21.43 4.38 -8.84
C LEU A 117 -20.97 2.95 -9.14
N LEU A 118 -19.75 2.77 -9.66
CA LEU A 118 -19.14 1.47 -9.92
C LEU A 118 -18.95 0.66 -8.62
N VAL A 119 -18.46 1.29 -7.56
CA VAL A 119 -18.26 0.63 -6.25
C VAL A 119 -19.58 0.30 -5.55
N LYS A 120 -20.62 1.14 -5.73
CA LYS A 120 -21.96 0.86 -5.22
C LYS A 120 -22.66 -0.28 -5.97
N ASN A 121 -22.26 -0.55 -7.21
CA ASN A 121 -22.81 -1.65 -7.98
C ASN A 121 -22.18 -2.99 -7.55
N ASN A 122 -23.00 -3.92 -7.04
CA ASN A 122 -22.54 -5.21 -6.54
C ASN A 122 -21.83 -6.08 -7.60
N PHE A 123 -22.00 -5.77 -8.89
CA PHE A 123 -21.34 -6.46 -9.99
C PHE A 123 -19.82 -6.23 -10.00
N PHE A 124 -19.37 -4.99 -9.86
CA PHE A 124 -17.94 -4.62 -9.93
C PHE A 124 -17.21 -4.65 -8.59
N LYS A 125 -17.94 -4.95 -7.51
CA LYS A 125 -17.40 -4.98 -6.15
C LYS A 125 -16.24 -5.96 -6.02
N LYS A 126 -16.28 -7.09 -6.73
CA LYS A 126 -15.23 -8.12 -6.68
C LYS A 126 -13.95 -7.68 -7.40
N GLU A 127 -14.06 -7.12 -8.61
CA GLU A 127 -12.89 -6.63 -9.36
C GLU A 127 -12.27 -5.39 -8.70
N PHE A 128 -13.10 -4.50 -8.15
CA PHE A 128 -12.61 -3.37 -7.37
C PHE A 128 -11.86 -3.82 -6.11
N LEU A 129 -12.39 -4.83 -5.41
CA LEU A 129 -11.69 -5.41 -4.27
C LEU A 129 -10.35 -6.01 -4.70
N GLU A 130 -10.24 -6.71 -5.83
CA GLU A 130 -8.96 -7.22 -6.35
C GLU A 130 -7.95 -6.13 -6.71
N ILE A 131 -8.43 -4.96 -7.17
CA ILE A 131 -7.56 -3.81 -7.45
C ILE A 131 -7.06 -3.19 -6.14
N VAL A 132 -7.87 -3.14 -5.08
CA VAL A 132 -7.52 -2.47 -3.82
C VAL A 132 -6.88 -3.41 -2.80
N SER A 133 -7.04 -4.74 -2.93
CA SER A 133 -6.54 -5.73 -1.96
C SER A 133 -5.03 -5.96 -2.05
#